data_AF-A0A2I0FB52-F1
#
_entry.id   AF-A0A2I0FB52-F1
#
_cell.length_a   1.000
_cell.length_b   1.000
_cell.length_c   1.000
_cell.angle_alpha   90.00
_cell.angle_beta   90.00
_cell.angle_gamma   90.00
#
_symmetry.space_group_name_H-M   'P 1'
#
loop_
_entity.id
_entity.type
_entity.pdbx_description
1 polymer ?
#
loop_
_entity_poly.entity_id
_entity_poly.type
_entity_poly.pdbx_seq_one_letter_code
_entity_poly.pdbx_strand_id
1 'polypeptide(L)'
;MKNIIENTKQATPKNCSVNISASFELQLKYHFSDVEIQESGGLITDAFDNLIFAIEEDFSSISIDIYFESAKRRRKDNTYKLTGSIERCYLFSENDIDDDEELFDGVFESELQDMKMAVEHACGMGYELIIINFNWIYDEVVNVY
;
A
#
# COMPACT_ATOMS: atom_id res chain seq x y z
N MET A 1 -30.03 48.04 26.97
CA MET A 1 -29.85 46.75 26.29
C MET A 1 -29.64 47.00 24.81
N LYS A 2 -28.46 46.67 24.28
CA LYS A 2 -28.26 46.40 22.86
C LYS A 2 -27.45 45.11 22.80
N ASN A 3 -28.12 44.00 22.53
CA ASN A 3 -27.46 42.75 22.19
C ASN A 3 -26.85 42.94 20.81
N ILE A 4 -25.52 42.98 20.76
CA ILE A 4 -24.77 42.82 19.52
C ILE A 4 -24.75 41.31 19.31
N ILE A 5 -25.57 40.83 18.37
CA ILE A 5 -25.43 39.47 17.84
C ILE A 5 -24.27 39.57 16.85
N GLU A 6 -23.09 39.16 17.30
CA GLU A 6 -21.99 38.88 16.37
C GLU A 6 -22.42 37.71 15.51
N ASN A 7 -22.75 38.00 14.24
CA ASN A 7 -22.81 36.99 13.20
C ASN A 7 -21.39 36.49 12.97
N THR A 8 -20.95 35.52 13.76
CA THR A 8 -19.84 34.64 13.36
C THR A 8 -20.25 33.96 12.07
N LYS A 9 -19.76 34.49 10.93
CA LYS A 9 -19.71 33.73 9.70
C LYS A 9 -18.91 32.47 10.03
N GLN A 10 -19.59 31.34 10.19
CA GLN A 10 -18.92 30.04 10.14
C GLN A 10 -18.29 29.97 8.75
N ALA A 11 -16.97 30.12 8.71
CA ALA A 11 -16.21 29.75 7.52
C ALA A 11 -16.51 28.27 7.28
N THR A 12 -16.94 27.92 6.07
CA THR A 12 -17.06 26.52 5.69
C THR A 12 -15.68 25.90 5.85
N PRO A 13 -15.52 24.80 6.60
CA PRO A 13 -14.22 24.13 6.71
C PRO A 13 -13.78 23.74 5.31
N LYS A 14 -12.56 24.14 4.96
CA LYS A 14 -11.93 23.73 3.71
C LYS A 14 -11.49 22.28 3.83
N ASN A 15 -11.42 21.62 2.67
CA ASN A 15 -10.91 20.27 2.58
C ASN A 15 -9.58 20.28 1.84
N CYS A 16 -8.70 19.38 2.24
CA CYS A 16 -7.41 19.14 1.62
C CYS A 16 -7.39 17.74 1.03
N SER A 17 -6.87 17.59 -0.19
CA SER A 17 -6.48 16.29 -0.72
C SER A 17 -5.07 15.99 -0.24
N VAL A 18 -4.88 14.80 0.35
CA VAL A 18 -3.59 14.34 0.86
C VAL A 18 -3.25 13.00 0.22
N ASN A 19 -2.07 12.91 -0.38
CA ASN A 19 -1.51 11.65 -0.81
C ASN A 19 -0.87 10.96 0.39
N ILE A 20 -1.22 9.71 0.64
CA ILE A 20 -0.62 8.87 1.67
C ILE A 20 0.13 7.74 0.97
N SER A 21 1.38 7.54 1.38
CA SER A 21 2.24 6.47 0.90
C SER A 21 2.57 5.49 2.02
N ALA A 22 2.42 4.20 1.73
CA ALA A 22 2.76 3.12 2.65
C ALA A 22 3.63 2.06 1.95
N SER A 23 4.57 1.51 2.70
CA SER A 23 5.39 0.35 2.31
C SER A 23 4.90 -0.90 3.00
N PHE A 24 5.11 -2.05 2.37
CA PHE A 24 4.79 -3.34 2.97
C PHE A 24 5.79 -4.41 2.58
N GLU A 25 5.90 -5.43 3.44
CA GLU A 25 6.60 -6.67 3.14
C GLU A 25 5.59 -7.81 3.11
N LEU A 26 5.69 -8.64 2.07
CA LEU A 26 4.94 -9.88 1.95
C LEU A 26 5.85 -11.07 2.12
N GLN A 27 5.30 -12.15 2.65
CA GLN A 27 5.90 -13.46 2.66
C GLN A 27 5.08 -14.40 1.78
N LEU A 28 5.72 -14.99 0.78
CA LEU A 28 5.17 -16.01 -0.09
C LEU A 28 5.72 -17.37 0.32
N LYS A 29 4.83 -18.35 0.50
CA LYS A 29 5.23 -19.76 0.62
C LYS A 29 4.84 -20.48 -0.66
N TYR A 30 5.81 -20.95 -1.44
CA TYR A 30 5.54 -21.55 -2.74
C TYR A 30 6.45 -22.72 -3.07
N HIS A 31 5.86 -23.85 -3.47
CA HIS A 31 6.59 -25.03 -3.89
C HIS A 31 6.42 -25.27 -5.39
N PHE A 32 7.50 -25.04 -6.15
CA PHE A 32 7.53 -25.34 -7.58
C PHE A 32 7.48 -26.85 -7.81
N SER A 33 6.51 -27.29 -8.60
CA SER A 33 6.44 -28.64 -9.14
C SER A 33 7.42 -28.85 -10.30
N ASP A 34 7.75 -30.11 -10.57
CA ASP A 34 8.58 -30.45 -11.73
C ASP A 34 7.96 -30.00 -13.06
N VAL A 35 6.62 -30.00 -13.16
CA VAL A 35 5.90 -29.55 -14.36
C VAL A 35 6.13 -28.07 -14.62
N GLU A 36 5.92 -27.22 -13.61
CA GLU A 36 6.13 -25.76 -13.72
C GLU A 36 7.59 -25.42 -14.09
N ILE A 37 8.54 -26.17 -13.51
CA ILE A 37 9.96 -26.00 -13.82
C ILE A 37 10.24 -26.35 -15.29
N GLN A 38 9.68 -27.45 -15.80
CA GLN A 38 9.85 -27.85 -17.20
C GLN A 38 9.19 -26.87 -18.16
N GLU A 39 7.98 -26.41 -17.86
CA GLU A 39 7.25 -25.41 -18.66
C GLU A 39 8.01 -24.08 -18.74
N SER A 40 8.79 -23.76 -17.71
CA SER A 40 9.61 -22.55 -17.66
C SER A 40 11.02 -22.71 -18.23
N GLY A 41 11.32 -23.79 -18.96
CA GLY A 41 12.63 -24.02 -19.58
C GLY A 41 13.59 -24.92 -18.79
N GLY A 42 13.08 -25.60 -17.76
CA GLY A 42 13.81 -26.59 -16.98
C GLY A 42 14.63 -26.02 -15.82
N LEU A 43 14.54 -24.70 -15.57
CA LEU A 43 15.25 -24.02 -14.49
C LEU A 43 14.26 -23.44 -13.48
N ILE A 44 14.49 -23.72 -12.19
CA ILE A 44 13.67 -23.19 -11.10
C ILE A 44 13.72 -21.65 -11.01
N THR A 45 14.81 -21.04 -11.49
CA THR A 45 14.93 -19.58 -11.54
C THR A 45 13.94 -18.96 -12.52
N ASP A 46 13.64 -19.66 -13.61
CA ASP A 46 12.81 -19.15 -14.68
C ASP A 46 11.34 -19.34 -14.30
N ALA A 47 11.01 -20.46 -13.66
CA ALA A 47 9.70 -20.65 -13.02
C ALA A 47 9.43 -19.61 -11.93
N PHE A 48 10.46 -19.25 -11.17
CA PHE A 48 10.36 -18.19 -10.17
C PHE A 48 10.13 -16.82 -10.80
N ASP A 49 10.90 -16.46 -11.83
CA ASP A 49 10.73 -15.17 -12.53
C ASP A 49 9.31 -15.06 -13.12
N ASN A 50 8.78 -16.14 -13.73
CA ASN A 50 7.41 -16.20 -14.22
C ASN A 50 6.36 -15.95 -13.12
N LEU A 51 6.55 -16.56 -11.93
CA LEU A 51 5.65 -16.35 -10.80
C LEU A 51 5.69 -14.91 -10.29
N ILE A 52 6.87 -14.30 -10.23
CA ILE A 52 7.02 -12.90 -9.82
C ILE A 52 6.32 -11.97 -10.81
N PHE A 53 6.49 -12.20 -12.12
CA PHE A 53 5.80 -11.40 -13.12
C PHE A 53 4.27 -11.48 -13.00
N ALA A 54 3.72 -12.67 -12.72
CA ALA A 54 2.28 -12.82 -12.51
C ALA A 54 1.79 -12.07 -11.26
N ILE A 55 2.54 -12.15 -10.15
CA ILE A 55 2.22 -11.40 -8.93
C ILE A 55 2.29 -9.89 -9.17
N GLU A 56 3.32 -9.41 -9.87
CA GLU A 56 3.47 -7.99 -10.21
C GLU A 56 2.31 -7.50 -11.10
N GLU A 57 1.89 -8.29 -12.09
CA GLU A 57 0.75 -7.97 -12.96
C GLU A 57 -0.56 -7.87 -12.16
N ASP A 58 -0.85 -8.84 -11.30
CA ASP A 58 -2.04 -8.86 -10.46
C ASP A 58 -2.10 -7.67 -9.49
N PHE A 59 -0.99 -7.33 -8.84
CA PHE A 59 -0.93 -6.18 -7.94
C PHE A 59 -1.00 -4.85 -8.69
N SER A 60 -0.33 -4.74 -9.84
CA SER A 60 -0.37 -3.53 -10.66
C SER A 60 -1.79 -3.23 -11.17
N SER A 61 -2.59 -4.27 -11.44
CA SER A 61 -3.99 -4.14 -11.88
C SER A 61 -4.89 -3.37 -10.90
N ILE A 62 -4.48 -3.29 -9.63
CA ILE A 62 -5.15 -2.54 -8.55
C ILE A 62 -4.28 -1.41 -8.00
N SER A 63 -3.33 -0.94 -8.79
CA SER A 63 -2.47 0.20 -8.47
C SER A 63 -1.70 0.01 -7.16
N ILE A 64 -1.10 -1.16 -7.01
CA ILE A 64 -0.14 -1.49 -5.96
C ILE A 64 1.15 -1.90 -6.62
N ASP A 65 2.26 -1.27 -6.23
CA ASP A 65 3.57 -1.59 -6.76
C ASP A 65 4.21 -2.68 -5.90
N ILE A 66 4.72 -3.71 -6.57
CA ILE A 66 5.56 -4.73 -5.95
C ILE A 66 6.90 -4.75 -6.67
N TYR A 67 7.94 -4.92 -5.87
CA TYR A 67 9.29 -5.15 -6.36
C TYR A 67 9.95 -6.25 -5.54
N PHE A 68 10.64 -7.15 -6.22
CA PHE A 68 11.39 -8.20 -5.55
C PHE A 68 12.81 -7.71 -5.18
N GLU A 69 13.00 -7.29 -3.93
CA GLU A 69 14.24 -6.64 -3.49
C GLU A 69 15.47 -7.56 -3.36
N SER A 70 15.30 -8.89 -3.37
CA SER A 70 16.39 -9.80 -3.01
C SER A 70 16.60 -10.92 -4.02
N ALA A 71 17.47 -10.65 -5.00
CA ALA A 71 18.12 -11.59 -5.89
C ALA A 71 18.00 -13.08 -5.49
N LYS A 72 17.07 -13.79 -6.14
CA LYS A 72 17.05 -15.24 -6.42
C LYS A 72 17.50 -16.19 -5.29
N ARG A 73 17.30 -15.86 -4.01
CA ARG A 73 17.60 -16.78 -2.90
C ARG A 73 16.31 -17.30 -2.29
N ARG A 74 15.87 -18.46 -2.78
CA ARG A 74 14.97 -19.37 -2.04
C ARG A 74 15.47 -19.43 -0.60
N ARG A 75 14.71 -18.85 0.35
CA ARG A 75 15.03 -19.04 1.76
C ARG A 75 14.78 -20.51 2.10
N LYS A 76 15.40 -20.98 3.18
CA LYS A 76 15.10 -22.29 3.76
C LYS A 76 13.56 -22.44 3.85
N ASP A 77 13.03 -23.59 3.46
CA ASP A 77 11.59 -23.91 3.55
C ASP A 77 10.66 -23.24 2.52
N ASN A 78 11.13 -22.95 1.30
CA ASN A 78 10.28 -22.49 0.18
C ASN A 78 9.56 -21.16 0.46
N THR A 79 10.23 -20.30 1.21
CA THR A 79 9.69 -18.99 1.60
C THR A 79 10.43 -17.87 0.86
N TYR A 80 9.67 -16.92 0.34
CA TYR A 80 10.15 -15.78 -0.43
C TYR A 80 9.62 -14.50 0.18
N LYS A 81 10.39 -13.42 0.09
CA LYS A 81 9.99 -12.09 0.56
C LYS A 81 9.83 -11.16 -0.61
N LEU A 82 8.72 -10.42 -0.62
CA LEU A 82 8.43 -9.35 -1.56
C LEU A 82 8.30 -8.05 -0.78
N THR A 83 8.70 -6.95 -1.39
CA THR A 83 8.50 -5.60 -0.88
C THR A 83 7.60 -4.87 -1.85
N GLY A 84 6.79 -3.95 -1.35
CA GLY A 84 5.94 -3.15 -2.21
C GLY A 84 5.55 -1.84 -1.56
N SER A 85 4.93 -1.01 -2.36
CA SER A 85 4.41 0.28 -1.97
C SER A 85 3.01 0.48 -2.54
N ILE A 86 2.19 1.22 -1.80
CA ILE A 86 0.86 1.63 -2.21
C ILE A 86 0.73 3.12 -1.91
N GLU A 87 0.24 3.86 -2.89
CA GLU A 87 -0.08 5.28 -2.76
C GLU A 87 -1.57 5.49 -3.06
N ARG A 88 -2.23 6.30 -2.24
CA ARG A 88 -3.65 6.64 -2.33
C ARG A 88 -3.87 8.09 -1.94
N CYS A 89 -4.85 8.72 -2.57
CA CYS A 89 -5.25 10.09 -2.27
C CYS A 89 -6.57 10.07 -1.50
N TYR A 90 -6.61 10.74 -0.34
CA TYR A 90 -7.78 10.86 0.52
C TYR A 90 -8.11 12.33 0.78
N LEU A 91 -9.32 12.59 1.30
CA LEU A 91 -9.79 13.94 1.63
C LEU A 91 -9.82 14.11 3.15
N PHE A 92 -9.17 15.15 3.63
CA PHE A 92 -9.12 15.53 5.05
C PHE A 92 -9.64 16.95 5.25
N SER A 93 -10.00 17.32 6.48
CA SER A 93 -10.29 18.71 6.81
C SER A 93 -8.98 19.50 6.91
N GLU A 94 -9.01 20.79 6.57
CA GLU A 94 -7.87 21.70 6.87
C GLU A 94 -7.51 21.71 8.37
N ASN A 95 -8.45 21.38 9.26
CA ASN A 95 -8.18 21.27 10.71
C ASN A 95 -7.38 20.02 11.10
N ASP A 96 -7.25 19.05 10.19
CA ASP A 96 -6.49 17.82 10.41
C ASP A 96 -5.01 17.97 10.00
N ILE A 97 -4.66 19.13 9.43
CA ILE A 97 -3.33 19.48 8.92
C ILE A 97 -2.67 20.43 9.93
N ASP A 98 -1.39 20.19 10.20
CA ASP A 98 -0.60 21.06 11.06
C ASP A 98 0.03 22.24 10.31
N ASP A 99 0.80 23.07 11.03
CA ASP A 99 1.45 24.26 10.46
C ASP A 99 2.56 23.90 9.44
N ASP A 100 3.04 22.65 9.43
CA ASP A 100 4.07 22.14 8.52
C ASP A 100 3.47 21.46 7.27
N GLU A 101 2.15 21.55 7.07
CA GLU A 101 1.39 20.94 5.97
C GLU A 101 1.36 19.39 6.02
N GLU A 102 1.51 18.80 7.21
CA GLU A 102 1.43 17.36 7.46
C GLU A 102 0.13 17.01 8.22
N LEU A 103 -0.34 15.77 8.06
CA LEU A 103 -1.46 15.25 8.86
C LEU A 103 -1.06 15.06 10.32
N PHE A 104 -1.94 15.45 11.25
CA PHE A 104 -1.74 15.07 12.65
C PHE A 104 -1.71 13.54 12.82
N ASP A 105 -0.72 13.08 13.60
CA ASP A 105 -0.58 11.66 13.98
C ASP A 105 -1.91 11.06 14.44
N GLY A 106 -2.29 9.95 13.81
CA GLY A 106 -3.47 9.17 14.18
C GLY A 106 -4.78 9.59 13.50
N VAL A 107 -4.81 10.70 12.74
CA VAL A 107 -6.01 11.11 11.96
C VAL A 107 -6.31 10.12 10.84
N PHE A 108 -5.28 9.53 10.25
CA PHE A 108 -5.35 8.75 9.01
C PHE A 108 -5.22 7.23 9.21
N GLU A 109 -5.46 6.74 10.44
CA GLU A 109 -5.40 5.31 10.75
C GLU A 109 -6.44 4.49 9.97
N SER A 110 -7.61 5.07 9.70
CA SER A 110 -8.62 4.44 8.85
C SER A 110 -8.12 4.24 7.42
N GLU A 111 -7.42 5.23 6.88
CA GLU A 111 -6.87 5.23 5.53
C GLU A 111 -5.71 4.25 5.44
N LEU A 112 -4.82 4.19 6.44
CA LEU A 112 -3.79 3.15 6.50
C LEU A 112 -4.39 1.74 6.58
N GLN A 113 -5.48 1.55 7.33
CA GLN A 113 -6.16 0.28 7.41
C GLN A 113 -6.86 -0.08 6.08
N ASP A 114 -7.44 0.89 5.37
CA ASP A 114 -8.00 0.72 4.03
C ASP A 114 -6.92 0.28 3.03
N MET A 115 -5.78 0.96 3.01
CA MET A 115 -4.63 0.61 2.17
C MET A 115 -4.13 -0.80 2.49
N LYS A 116 -4.04 -1.17 3.77
CA LYS A 116 -3.67 -2.52 4.18
C LYS A 116 -4.68 -3.56 3.70
N MET A 117 -5.98 -3.30 3.82
CA MET A 117 -7.02 -4.21 3.30
C MET A 117 -6.93 -4.38 1.78
N ALA A 118 -6.56 -3.35 1.03
CA ALA A 118 -6.32 -3.46 -0.41
C ALA A 118 -5.15 -4.42 -0.72
N VAL A 119 -4.06 -4.35 0.05
CA VAL A 119 -2.93 -5.29 -0.05
C VAL A 119 -3.35 -6.71 0.36
N GLU A 120 -4.16 -6.87 1.41
CA GLU A 120 -4.68 -8.18 1.84
C GLU A 120 -5.57 -8.81 0.77
N HIS A 121 -6.42 -8.01 0.12
CA HIS A 121 -7.25 -8.45 -0.99
C HIS A 121 -6.39 -8.93 -2.17
N ALA A 122 -5.32 -8.20 -2.51
CA ALA A 122 -4.34 -8.58 -3.53
C ALA A 122 -3.67 -9.92 -3.20
N CYS A 123 -3.28 -10.11 -1.94
CA CYS A 123 -2.71 -11.38 -1.47
C CYS A 123 -3.68 -12.56 -1.67
N GLY A 124 -4.98 -12.33 -1.60
CA GLY A 124 -6.03 -13.34 -1.78
C GLY A 124 -6.29 -13.76 -3.23
N MET A 125 -5.61 -13.18 -4.23
CA MET A 125 -5.85 -13.45 -5.66
C MET A 125 -5.35 -14.82 -6.17
N GLY A 126 -4.99 -15.75 -5.27
CA GLY A 126 -4.58 -17.11 -5.62
C GLY A 126 -3.19 -17.50 -5.15
N TYR A 127 -2.52 -16.62 -4.40
CA TYR A 127 -1.19 -16.86 -3.84
C TYR A 127 -1.29 -17.05 -2.32
N GLU A 128 -0.44 -17.90 -1.73
CA GLU A 128 -0.26 -17.96 -0.28
C GLU A 128 0.66 -16.81 0.19
N LEU A 129 0.20 -15.57 -0.02
CA LEU A 129 0.87 -14.35 0.41
C LEU A 129 0.31 -13.90 1.76
N ILE A 130 1.20 -13.52 2.67
CA ILE A 130 0.85 -12.89 3.94
C ILE A 130 1.60 -11.58 4.10
N ILE A 131 0.92 -10.55 4.61
CA ILE A 131 1.57 -9.30 5.01
C ILE A 131 2.33 -9.56 6.33
N ILE A 132 3.64 -9.34 6.32
CA ILE A 132 4.49 -9.47 7.51
C ILE A 132 4.92 -8.12 8.07
N ASN A 133 4.84 -7.06 7.26
CA ASN A 133 5.15 -5.69 7.65
C ASN A 133 4.29 -4.73 6.83
N PHE A 134 3.82 -3.65 7.45
CA PHE A 134 3.09 -2.57 6.77
C PHE A 134 3.38 -1.28 7.54
N ASN A 135 3.97 -0.29 6.86
CA ASN A 135 4.38 0.97 7.48
C ASN A 135 4.00 2.13 6.59
N TRP A 136 3.44 3.16 7.21
CA TRP A 136 3.40 4.49 6.63
C TRP A 136 4.82 4.98 6.28
N ILE A 137 4.95 5.71 5.16
CA ILE A 137 6.20 6.31 4.71
C ILE A 137 6.14 7.83 4.82
N TYR A 138 5.14 8.45 4.18
CA TYR A 138 4.91 9.89 4.18
C TYR A 138 3.45 10.19 3.81
N ASP A 139 3.04 11.42 4.08
CA ASP A 139 1.85 12.07 3.56
C ASP A 139 2.20 13.44 2.96
N GLU A 140 1.44 13.87 1.95
CA GLU A 140 1.69 15.13 1.24
C GLU A 140 0.37 15.79 0.84
N VAL A 141 0.14 17.03 1.28
CA VAL A 141 -1.00 17.84 0.84
C VAL A 141 -0.81 18.21 -0.63
N VAL A 142 -1.72 17.74 -1.49
CA VAL A 142 -1.65 17.95 -2.95
C VAL A 142 -2.57 19.05 -3.45
N ASN A 143 -3.70 19.32 -2.78
CA ASN A 143 -4.65 20.40 -3.14
C ASN A 143 -5.44 20.89 -1.92
N VAL A 144 -5.83 22.18 -1.93
CA VAL A 144 -6.70 22.81 -0.90
C VAL A 144 -7.93 23.42 -1.59
N TYR A 145 -9.12 23.14 -1.07
CA TYR A 145 -10.42 23.54 -1.65
C TYR A 145 -11.25 24.44 -0.72
#